data_AF-A0A6A6QK22-F1
#
_entry.id   AF-A0A6A6QK22-F1
#
_cell.length_a   1.000
_cell.length_b   1.000
_cell.length_c   1.000
_cell.angle_alpha   90.00
_cell.angle_beta   90.00
_cell.angle_gamma   90.00
#
_symmetry.space_group_name_H-M   'P 1'
#
loop_
_entity.id
_entity.type
_entity.pdbx_description
1 polymer ?
#
loop_
_entity_poly.entity_id
_entity_poly.type
_entity_poly.pdbx_seq_one_letter_code
_entity_poly.pdbx_strand_id
1 'polypeptide(L)'
;MVLHDSCLRWNANELFHAERNRIEKKWDGTFKKGWGGSEISKVLRSGDKTMPYGCRHGHLPVSILHSCRKFHDEDTDILCGENTFALASHDPWGLRHFSQLSHRTLAAIRFLHVFVMHSRVAISSISGKHCDYFRRCERMWQDACALLSMRCTPFQLDLGVECYVKDLRTAKVVSASLQRLQRVRNLRLKLGNHRNFPESSKEEMWRLLKSTVENLTRTSPTIHTNKRVSDASFPFLKLPVEVQLRVLSHTGLVFTNGVEKFHNISTDARGIRLAGFGMTEAMPNGCCWACNTSMPCCKCICNRGKLVQYSSTCVCNRNAAALFTISRHISDLAVETFHSRYKFYISARSVKRIWEAFTKIPPHHLCHMRFLLIDGYDSPEEADYGQWLLLISNIQNHGRFDLHIKIIFTYAFIWSQPLPTFCAALASPKFSRVSVLSTKYREIHEIMMDGTDLDYDDGRPSDPYQGRRQDYKNRDNFDLEFFDMKWGIWREAVIETIYGPPMTIDWNL
;
A
#
# COMPACT_ATOMS: atom_id res chain seq x y z
N MET A 1 4.00 -13.92 -22.42
CA MET A 1 3.10 -14.36 -21.34
C MET A 1 3.71 -13.87 -20.03
N VAL A 2 3.31 -12.68 -19.57
CA VAL A 2 3.82 -12.09 -18.32
C VAL A 2 2.96 -12.65 -17.19
N LEU A 3 3.52 -13.54 -16.37
CA LEU A 3 2.87 -13.99 -15.14
C LEU A 3 2.90 -12.79 -14.16
N HIS A 4 1.76 -12.11 -14.01
CA HIS A 4 1.61 -11.11 -12.96
C HIS A 4 1.58 -11.80 -11.59
N ASP A 5 2.54 -11.42 -10.72
CA ASP A 5 2.56 -11.56 -9.27
C ASP A 5 2.09 -12.88 -8.64
N SER A 6 2.82 -13.99 -8.89
CA SER A 6 2.69 -15.18 -8.04
C SER A 6 3.34 -14.93 -6.65
N CYS A 7 2.50 -14.69 -5.64
CA CYS A 7 2.92 -14.75 -4.24
C CYS A 7 3.15 -16.22 -3.83
N LEU A 8 4.40 -16.61 -3.60
CA LEU A 8 4.72 -17.88 -2.95
C LEU A 8 4.90 -17.68 -1.46
N ARG A 9 3.98 -18.27 -0.69
CA ARG A 9 4.04 -18.28 0.76
C ARG A 9 4.29 -19.68 1.27
N TRP A 10 5.31 -19.80 2.10
CA TRP A 10 5.65 -21.05 2.76
C TRP A 10 4.77 -21.13 4.01
N ASN A 11 3.89 -22.12 4.07
CA ASN A 11 3.01 -22.32 5.21
C ASN A 11 2.77 -23.81 5.43
N ALA A 12 3.24 -24.35 6.55
CA ALA A 12 3.05 -25.75 6.95
C ALA A 12 2.14 -25.92 8.19
N ASN A 13 1.33 -24.92 8.55
CA ASN A 13 0.67 -24.89 9.88
C ASN A 13 -0.64 -25.68 10.04
N GLU A 14 -1.32 -26.18 9.00
CA GLU A 14 -2.55 -26.98 9.19
C GLU A 14 -2.32 -28.49 9.27
N LEU A 15 -1.17 -28.98 8.79
CA LEU A 15 -0.72 -30.35 9.06
C LEU A 15 -0.55 -30.62 10.57
N PHE A 16 -0.29 -29.61 11.41
CA PHE A 16 -0.05 -29.87 12.83
C PHE A 16 -1.28 -30.30 13.63
N HIS A 17 -2.50 -29.91 13.23
CA HIS A 17 -3.73 -30.37 13.90
C HIS A 17 -4.22 -31.72 13.34
N ALA A 18 -3.95 -32.02 12.07
CA ALA A 18 -4.30 -33.29 11.45
C ALA A 18 -3.28 -34.41 11.72
N GLU A 19 -1.98 -34.10 11.73
CA GLU A 19 -0.87 -35.06 11.91
C GLU A 19 -0.71 -35.45 13.40
N ARG A 20 -0.98 -34.54 14.35
CA ARG A 20 -1.00 -34.88 15.79
C ARG A 20 -2.07 -35.93 16.12
N ASN A 21 -3.22 -35.88 15.44
CA ASN A 21 -4.28 -36.89 15.55
C ASN A 21 -3.99 -38.18 14.75
N ARG A 22 -3.01 -38.14 13.83
CA ARG A 22 -2.60 -39.31 13.02
C ARG A 22 -1.42 -40.06 13.63
N ILE A 23 -0.48 -39.38 14.28
CA ILE A 23 0.71 -39.99 14.88
C ILE A 23 0.35 -40.88 16.10
N GLU A 24 -0.82 -40.71 16.70
CA GLU A 24 -1.35 -41.65 17.69
C GLU A 24 -1.92 -42.96 17.09
N LYS A 25 -1.94 -43.11 15.75
CA LYS A 25 -2.38 -44.35 15.08
C LYS A 25 -1.40 -44.81 14.00
N LYS A 26 -0.61 -45.82 14.37
CA LYS A 26 0.11 -46.79 13.51
C LYS A 26 1.12 -46.23 12.51
N TRP A 27 2.40 -46.41 12.84
CA TRP A 27 3.50 -46.47 11.88
C TRP A 27 3.79 -47.95 11.56
N ASP A 28 3.58 -48.36 10.32
CA ASP A 28 4.11 -49.62 9.80
C ASP A 28 4.81 -49.34 8.46
N GLY A 29 6.05 -49.79 8.36
CA GLY A 29 7.04 -49.29 7.41
C GLY A 29 6.89 -49.83 5.98
N THR A 30 7.27 -48.99 5.00
CA THR A 30 8.19 -49.32 3.87
C THR A 30 8.25 -48.15 2.90
N PHE A 31 9.43 -47.53 2.75
CA PHE A 31 9.67 -46.45 1.77
C PHE A 31 10.51 -47.00 0.60
N LYS A 32 9.91 -47.09 -0.59
CA LYS A 32 10.61 -47.37 -1.86
C LYS A 32 11.35 -46.11 -2.35
N LYS A 33 12.59 -46.27 -2.81
CA LYS A 33 13.43 -45.23 -3.43
C LYS A 33 12.88 -44.87 -4.83
N GLY A 34 12.29 -43.69 -4.97
CA GLY A 34 12.04 -43.02 -6.24
C GLY A 34 12.97 -41.82 -6.41
N TRP A 35 13.26 -41.43 -7.65
CA TRP A 35 14.09 -40.27 -8.02
C TRP A 35 13.76 -39.06 -7.14
N GLY A 36 14.75 -38.62 -6.35
CA GLY A 36 14.58 -37.53 -5.40
C GLY A 36 14.22 -36.25 -6.13
N GLY A 37 12.95 -35.82 -6.01
CA GLY A 37 12.53 -34.50 -6.50
C GLY A 37 13.41 -33.40 -5.89
N SER A 38 13.71 -32.37 -6.67
CA SER A 38 14.47 -31.21 -6.19
C SER A 38 13.79 -30.61 -4.96
N GLU A 39 14.59 -30.09 -4.01
CA GLU A 39 14.06 -29.49 -2.78
C GLU A 39 13.08 -28.33 -3.09
N ILE A 40 13.30 -27.61 -4.19
CA ILE A 40 12.36 -26.62 -4.73
C ILE A 40 10.99 -27.24 -4.99
N SER A 41 10.91 -28.38 -5.67
CA SER A 41 9.65 -29.04 -5.97
C SER A 41 8.92 -29.56 -4.72
N LYS A 42 9.64 -29.83 -3.62
CA LYS A 42 9.01 -30.17 -2.32
C LYS A 42 8.45 -28.93 -1.64
N VAL A 43 9.20 -27.83 -1.65
CA VAL A 43 8.79 -26.51 -1.13
C VAL A 43 7.55 -25.97 -1.84
N LEU A 44 7.45 -26.17 -3.15
CA LEU A 44 6.35 -25.65 -3.96
C LEU A 44 5.07 -26.50 -3.86
N ARG A 45 5.18 -27.77 -3.44
CA ARG A 45 4.04 -28.68 -3.26
C ARG A 45 3.37 -28.55 -1.89
N SER A 46 4.02 -27.96 -0.88
CA SER A 46 3.48 -27.82 0.48
C SER A 46 2.48 -26.67 0.65
N GLY A 47 1.96 -26.08 -0.43
CA GLY A 47 0.91 -25.06 -0.36
C GLY A 47 -0.46 -25.66 -0.04
N ASP A 48 -0.91 -25.53 1.21
CA ASP A 48 -2.20 -26.04 1.68
C ASP A 48 -3.41 -25.19 1.21
N LYS A 49 -4.57 -25.84 1.06
CA LYS A 49 -5.84 -25.27 0.54
C LYS A 49 -6.58 -24.37 1.54
N THR A 50 -6.12 -24.31 2.79
CA THR A 50 -6.74 -23.59 3.90
C THR A 50 -5.84 -22.44 4.35
N MET A 51 -5.66 -21.45 3.48
CA MET A 51 -4.86 -20.26 3.79
C MET A 51 -5.68 -19.22 4.59
N PRO A 52 -5.18 -18.69 5.71
CA PRO A 52 -5.77 -17.51 6.38
C PRO A 52 -5.70 -16.21 5.56
N TYR A 53 -5.18 -16.26 4.31
CA TYR A 53 -4.98 -15.11 3.43
C TYR A 53 -5.39 -15.30 1.95
N GLY A 54 -6.18 -16.34 1.60
CA GLY A 54 -7.03 -16.36 0.40
C GLY A 54 -6.40 -15.98 -0.95
N CYS A 55 -5.17 -16.40 -1.23
CA CYS A 55 -4.50 -16.07 -2.47
C CYS A 55 -4.95 -17.02 -3.59
N ARG A 56 -5.57 -16.50 -4.67
CA ARG A 56 -6.16 -17.29 -5.79
C ARG A 56 -5.17 -17.59 -6.93
N HIS A 57 -3.86 -17.65 -6.67
CA HIS A 57 -2.90 -17.93 -7.75
C HIS A 57 -2.92 -19.41 -8.14
N GLY A 58 -2.75 -19.69 -9.43
CA GLY A 58 -2.62 -21.06 -9.94
C GLY A 58 -1.37 -21.76 -9.39
N HIS A 59 -1.34 -23.09 -9.50
CA HIS A 59 -0.14 -23.86 -9.16
C HIS A 59 1.04 -23.40 -10.01
N LEU A 60 2.22 -23.31 -9.41
CA LEU A 60 3.43 -23.08 -10.19
C LEU A 60 3.72 -24.27 -11.10
N PRO A 61 4.12 -24.03 -12.36
CA PRO A 61 4.44 -25.08 -13.31
C PRO A 61 5.81 -25.72 -13.01
N VAL A 62 5.94 -26.34 -11.82
CA VAL A 62 7.18 -26.98 -11.36
C VAL A 62 7.64 -28.14 -12.24
N SER A 63 6.75 -28.66 -13.09
CA SER A 63 7.07 -29.66 -14.09
C SER A 63 8.14 -29.17 -15.09
N ILE A 64 8.18 -27.87 -15.39
CA ILE A 64 9.14 -27.32 -16.36
C ILE A 64 10.58 -27.41 -15.81
N LEU A 65 10.76 -27.24 -14.50
CA LEU A 65 12.04 -27.43 -13.80
C LEU A 65 12.60 -28.86 -13.90
N HIS A 66 11.78 -29.84 -14.31
CA HIS A 66 12.18 -31.24 -14.45
C HIS A 66 12.49 -31.66 -15.90
N SER A 67 12.41 -30.75 -16.87
CA SER A 67 12.56 -31.08 -18.30
C SER A 67 14.02 -31.37 -18.71
N CYS A 68 14.91 -30.40 -18.58
CA CYS A 68 16.36 -30.57 -18.80
C CYS A 68 17.17 -29.57 -17.96
N ARG A 69 18.49 -29.76 -17.89
CA ARG A 69 19.38 -28.90 -17.08
C ARG A 69 19.33 -27.43 -17.51
N LYS A 70 19.30 -27.15 -18.82
CA LYS A 70 19.26 -25.77 -19.33
C LYS A 70 17.96 -25.06 -18.95
N PHE A 71 16.82 -25.72 -19.14
CA PHE A 71 15.52 -25.20 -18.71
C PHE A 71 15.45 -25.04 -17.20
N HIS A 72 15.88 -26.04 -16.43
CA HIS A 72 15.97 -25.92 -14.97
C HIS A 72 16.76 -24.68 -14.55
N ASP A 73 17.88 -24.42 -15.22
CA ASP A 73 18.78 -23.31 -14.94
C ASP A 73 18.15 -21.95 -15.26
N GLU A 74 17.59 -21.78 -16.46
CA GLU A 74 16.90 -20.54 -16.88
C GLU A 74 15.62 -20.30 -16.08
N ASP A 75 14.80 -21.34 -15.90
CA ASP A 75 13.54 -21.25 -15.17
C ASP A 75 13.78 -21.03 -13.67
N THR A 76 14.86 -21.55 -13.07
CA THR A 76 15.20 -21.21 -11.68
C THR A 76 15.50 -19.72 -11.56
N ASP A 77 16.23 -19.15 -12.53
CA ASP A 77 16.59 -17.73 -12.50
C ASP A 77 15.35 -16.84 -12.72
N ILE A 78 14.40 -17.25 -13.58
CA ILE A 78 13.12 -16.56 -13.78
C ILE A 78 12.22 -16.74 -12.56
N LEU A 79 11.96 -17.98 -12.15
CA LEU A 79 11.06 -18.30 -11.03
C LEU A 79 11.56 -17.66 -9.73
N CYS A 80 12.85 -17.73 -9.43
CA CYS A 80 13.38 -17.16 -8.20
C CYS A 80 13.67 -15.65 -8.33
N GLY A 81 14.00 -15.18 -9.53
CA GLY A 81 14.35 -13.79 -9.77
C GLY A 81 13.16 -12.85 -9.97
N GLU A 82 11.99 -13.37 -10.35
CA GLU A 82 10.80 -12.55 -10.63
C GLU A 82 9.70 -12.71 -9.57
N ASN A 83 9.74 -13.76 -8.75
CA ASN A 83 8.73 -13.99 -7.72
C ASN A 83 9.16 -13.43 -6.36
N THR A 84 8.16 -13.03 -5.57
CA THR A 84 8.36 -12.66 -4.17
C THR A 84 8.17 -13.88 -3.27
N PHE A 85 9.22 -14.19 -2.52
CA PHE A 85 9.19 -15.26 -1.53
C PHE A 85 8.86 -14.69 -0.15
N ALA A 86 8.04 -15.42 0.62
CA ALA A 86 7.74 -15.08 2.00
C ALA A 86 8.23 -16.17 2.96
N LEU A 87 9.09 -15.79 3.90
CA LEU A 87 9.58 -16.63 4.99
C LEU A 87 9.03 -16.16 6.32
N ALA A 88 8.92 -17.07 7.27
CA ALA A 88 8.41 -16.78 8.58
C ALA A 88 9.31 -17.43 9.62
N SER A 89 9.95 -16.64 10.49
CA SER A 89 11.00 -17.18 11.37
C SER A 89 10.49 -18.11 12.48
N HIS A 90 9.19 -18.10 12.70
CA HIS A 90 8.48 -18.97 13.62
C HIS A 90 8.11 -20.32 13.01
N ASP A 91 8.26 -20.47 11.69
CA ASP A 91 8.06 -21.73 10.98
C ASP A 91 9.43 -22.42 10.82
N PRO A 92 9.78 -23.35 11.72
CA PRO A 92 11.07 -24.02 11.64
C PRO A 92 11.22 -24.92 10.42
N TRP A 93 10.12 -25.41 9.86
CA TRP A 93 10.15 -26.24 8.66
C TRP A 93 10.39 -25.38 7.44
N GLY A 94 9.66 -24.27 7.33
CA GLY A 94 9.88 -23.27 6.28
C GLY A 94 11.34 -22.80 6.26
N LEU A 95 11.90 -22.39 7.40
CA LEU A 95 13.31 -21.98 7.42
C LEU A 95 14.30 -23.12 7.14
N ARG A 96 14.01 -24.35 7.57
CA ARG A 96 14.83 -25.52 7.25
C ARG A 96 14.85 -25.82 5.76
N HIS A 97 13.71 -25.75 5.08
CA HIS A 97 13.68 -25.92 3.64
C HIS A 97 14.40 -24.77 2.92
N PHE A 98 14.35 -23.56 3.50
CA PHE A 98 15.02 -22.40 2.92
C PHE A 98 16.53 -22.58 2.97
N SER A 99 17.03 -23.12 4.08
CA SER A 99 18.45 -23.44 4.23
C SER A 99 18.93 -24.60 3.38
N GLN A 100 18.02 -25.43 2.87
CA GLN A 100 18.29 -26.53 1.95
C GLN A 100 18.23 -26.13 0.47
N LEU A 101 17.82 -24.89 0.16
CA LEU A 101 17.85 -24.40 -1.21
C LEU A 101 19.28 -24.42 -1.75
N SER A 102 19.39 -24.73 -3.04
CA SER A 102 20.70 -24.75 -3.70
C SER A 102 21.34 -23.36 -3.70
N HIS A 103 22.67 -23.30 -3.78
CA HIS A 103 23.40 -22.03 -3.92
C HIS A 103 22.83 -21.18 -5.06
N ARG A 104 22.57 -21.80 -6.22
CA ARG A 104 22.02 -21.11 -7.38
C ARG A 104 20.64 -20.52 -7.09
N THR A 105 19.76 -21.29 -6.47
CA THR A 105 18.41 -20.83 -6.11
C THR A 105 18.47 -19.61 -5.20
N LEU A 106 19.28 -19.67 -4.14
CA LEU A 106 19.46 -18.55 -3.21
C LEU A 106 20.09 -17.33 -3.88
N ALA A 107 21.04 -17.53 -4.80
CA ALA A 107 21.64 -16.46 -5.60
C ALA A 107 20.65 -15.82 -6.58
N ALA A 108 19.68 -16.60 -7.07
CA ALA A 108 18.65 -16.13 -7.99
C ALA A 108 17.51 -15.36 -7.30
N ILE A 109 17.32 -15.52 -5.97
CA ILE A 109 16.26 -14.81 -5.24
C ILE A 109 16.53 -13.30 -5.26
N ARG A 110 15.61 -12.56 -5.88
CA ARG A 110 15.66 -11.09 -5.90
C ARG A 110 14.68 -10.44 -4.94
N PHE A 111 13.59 -11.10 -4.56
CA PHE A 111 12.55 -10.51 -3.70
C PHE A 111 12.23 -11.44 -2.54
N LEU A 112 12.57 -11.03 -1.32
CA LEU A 112 12.36 -11.84 -0.11
C LEU A 112 11.72 -11.04 1.01
N HIS A 113 10.54 -11.44 1.45
CA HIS A 113 9.86 -10.91 2.61
C HIS A 113 9.98 -11.86 3.80
N VAL A 114 10.40 -11.37 4.96
CA VAL A 114 10.59 -12.17 6.17
C VAL A 114 9.72 -11.65 7.30
N PHE A 115 8.83 -12.49 7.80
CA PHE A 115 8.08 -12.27 9.03
C PHE A 115 8.89 -12.81 10.21
N VAL A 116 9.66 -11.93 10.85
CA VAL A 116 10.45 -12.26 12.03
C VAL A 116 9.51 -12.29 13.23
N MET A 117 9.32 -13.49 13.77
CA MET A 117 8.49 -13.82 14.91
C MET A 117 7.00 -13.59 14.64
N HIS A 118 6.20 -14.67 14.64
CA HIS A 118 4.76 -14.54 14.42
C HIS A 118 4.09 -14.11 15.69
N SER A 119 3.71 -12.85 15.73
CA SER A 119 2.84 -12.45 16.80
C SER A 119 2.04 -11.21 16.42
N ARG A 120 0.72 -11.35 16.47
CA ARG A 120 -0.18 -10.21 16.63
C ARG A 120 0.10 -9.46 17.95
N VAL A 121 0.88 -10.06 18.85
CA VAL A 121 1.28 -9.53 20.15
C VAL A 121 2.73 -9.03 20.08
N ALA A 122 2.98 -7.79 20.46
CA ALA A 122 4.34 -7.25 20.49
C ALA A 122 5.25 -8.07 21.43
N ILE A 123 6.42 -8.48 20.94
CA ILE A 123 7.36 -9.32 21.69
C ILE A 123 8.41 -8.45 22.39
N SER A 124 8.77 -8.83 23.61
CA SER A 124 9.85 -8.21 24.38
C SER A 124 10.92 -9.25 24.70
N SER A 125 12.18 -8.89 24.51
CA SER A 125 13.35 -9.68 24.88
C SER A 125 13.53 -9.88 26.40
N ILE A 126 12.81 -9.12 27.23
CA ILE A 126 12.97 -9.08 28.70
C ILE A 126 11.90 -9.93 29.42
N SER A 127 10.83 -10.33 28.73
CA SER A 127 9.72 -11.08 29.33
C SER A 127 10.05 -12.58 29.50
N GLY A 128 10.09 -13.07 30.74
CA GLY A 128 10.59 -14.41 31.12
C GLY A 128 10.16 -15.57 30.21
N LYS A 129 8.85 -15.87 30.10
CA LYS A 129 8.35 -16.99 29.27
C LYS A 129 8.44 -16.74 27.76
N HIS A 130 8.40 -15.48 27.33
CA HIS A 130 8.55 -15.14 25.90
C HIS A 130 10.02 -15.13 25.45
N CYS A 131 10.96 -15.19 26.39
CA CYS A 131 12.39 -15.09 26.12
C CYS A 131 12.92 -16.30 25.33
N ASP A 132 12.54 -17.53 25.67
CA ASP A 132 13.09 -18.72 24.99
C ASP A 132 12.56 -18.88 23.56
N TYR A 133 11.26 -18.59 23.36
CA TYR A 133 10.68 -18.53 22.02
C TYR A 133 11.34 -17.44 21.17
N PHE A 134 11.53 -16.24 21.75
CA PHE A 134 12.24 -15.15 21.11
C PHE A 134 13.66 -15.56 20.72
N ARG A 135 14.46 -16.11 21.64
CA ARG A 135 15.84 -16.58 21.40
C ARG A 135 15.90 -17.65 20.32
N ARG A 136 14.92 -18.55 20.25
CA ARG A 136 14.84 -19.56 19.18
C ARG A 136 14.62 -18.88 17.83
N CYS A 137 13.63 -18.00 17.73
CA CYS A 137 13.34 -17.25 16.50
C CYS A 137 14.50 -16.34 16.09
N GLU A 138 15.18 -15.73 17.06
CA GLU A 138 16.36 -14.89 16.86
C GLU A 138 17.51 -15.70 16.26
N ARG A 139 17.85 -16.86 16.83
CA ARG A 139 18.90 -17.74 16.27
C ARG A 139 18.59 -18.13 14.83
N MET A 140 17.35 -18.55 14.58
CA MET A 140 16.90 -18.92 13.24
C MET A 140 16.97 -17.75 12.26
N TRP A 141 16.67 -16.54 12.72
CA TRP A 141 16.83 -15.32 11.92
C TRP A 141 18.29 -14.99 11.65
N GLN A 142 19.18 -15.13 12.64
CA GLN A 142 20.61 -14.95 12.48
C GLN A 142 21.20 -15.94 11.46
N ASP A 143 20.76 -17.20 11.50
CA ASP A 143 21.17 -18.23 10.55
C ASP A 143 20.69 -17.92 9.13
N ALA A 144 19.44 -17.46 8.99
CA ALA A 144 18.92 -17.00 7.70
C ALA A 144 19.71 -15.80 7.16
N CYS A 145 20.03 -14.81 8.00
CA CYS A 145 20.89 -13.69 7.61
C CYS A 145 22.28 -14.16 7.17
N ALA A 146 22.91 -15.07 7.91
CA ALA A 146 24.21 -15.62 7.54
C ALA A 146 24.15 -16.35 6.19
N LEU A 147 23.12 -17.15 5.96
CA LEU A 147 22.93 -17.86 4.70
C LEU A 147 22.73 -16.90 3.52
N LEU A 148 21.85 -15.89 3.67
CA LEU A 148 21.62 -14.87 2.64
C LEU A 148 22.91 -14.11 2.34
N SER A 149 23.67 -13.74 3.37
CA SER A 149 24.97 -13.08 3.23
C SER A 149 25.99 -13.91 2.45
N MET A 150 25.99 -15.24 2.65
CA MET A 150 26.92 -16.13 1.96
C MET A 150 26.52 -16.47 0.52
N ARG A 151 25.22 -16.45 0.20
CA ARG A 151 24.69 -17.05 -1.04
C ARG A 151 24.06 -16.06 -2.00
N CYS A 152 23.59 -14.91 -1.52
CA CYS A 152 23.02 -13.88 -2.39
C CYS A 152 24.12 -12.95 -2.91
N THR A 153 24.01 -12.55 -4.18
CA THR A 153 24.90 -11.55 -4.76
C THR A 153 24.65 -10.18 -4.11
N PRO A 154 25.71 -9.42 -3.78
CA PRO A 154 25.57 -8.05 -3.31
C PRO A 154 24.68 -7.21 -4.22
N PHE A 155 23.86 -6.34 -3.64
CA PHE A 155 23.00 -5.38 -4.34
C PHE A 155 21.97 -5.99 -5.31
N GLN A 156 21.66 -7.28 -5.20
CA GLN A 156 20.59 -7.91 -5.99
C GLN A 156 19.30 -8.13 -5.20
N LEU A 157 19.41 -8.38 -3.90
CA LEU A 157 18.27 -8.71 -3.05
C LEU A 157 17.46 -7.46 -2.65
N ASP A 158 16.16 -7.48 -2.89
CA ASP A 158 15.15 -6.62 -2.28
C ASP A 158 14.55 -7.35 -1.07
N LEU A 159 14.95 -6.90 0.12
CA LEU A 159 14.59 -7.54 1.39
C LEU A 159 13.53 -6.72 2.13
N GLY A 160 12.47 -7.38 2.58
CA GLY A 160 11.44 -6.83 3.45
C GLY A 160 11.42 -7.60 4.74
N VAL A 161 11.46 -6.91 5.88
CA VAL A 161 11.41 -7.54 7.20
C VAL A 161 10.28 -6.93 8.01
N GLU A 162 9.39 -7.78 8.49
CA GLU A 162 8.31 -7.42 9.40
C GLU A 162 8.48 -8.16 10.72
N CYS A 163 8.57 -7.41 11.81
CA CYS A 163 8.61 -7.89 13.18
C CYS A 163 7.70 -7.01 14.03
N TYR A 164 7.05 -7.54 15.06
CA TYR A 164 6.28 -6.73 16.01
C TYR A 164 7.00 -6.73 17.36
N VAL A 165 7.86 -5.75 17.58
CA VAL A 165 8.61 -5.60 18.84
C VAL A 165 7.85 -4.68 19.81
N LYS A 166 8.04 -4.91 21.11
CA LYS A 166 7.42 -4.13 22.19
C LYS A 166 8.31 -2.98 22.68
N ASP A 167 9.62 -3.11 22.49
CA ASP A 167 10.61 -2.19 23.03
C ASP A 167 11.82 -2.03 22.10
N LEU A 168 12.56 -0.96 22.32
CA LEU A 168 13.74 -0.61 21.54
C LEU A 168 14.88 -1.63 21.68
N ARG A 169 15.03 -2.27 22.84
CA ARG A 169 16.07 -3.28 23.05
C ARG A 169 15.88 -4.46 22.09
N THR A 170 14.64 -4.92 21.98
CA THR A 170 14.25 -6.00 21.08
C THR A 170 14.44 -5.58 19.61
N ALA A 171 14.11 -4.33 19.26
CA ALA A 171 14.42 -3.78 17.94
C ALA A 171 15.91 -3.81 17.59
N LYS A 172 16.78 -3.44 18.55
CA LYS A 172 18.24 -3.46 18.39
C LYS A 172 18.74 -4.87 18.13
N VAL A 173 18.21 -5.88 18.81
CA VAL A 173 18.57 -7.31 18.59
C VAL A 173 18.19 -7.78 17.19
N VAL A 174 16.96 -7.51 16.75
CA VAL A 174 16.49 -7.85 15.39
C VAL A 174 17.33 -7.13 14.33
N SER A 175 17.65 -5.86 14.57
CA SER A 175 18.47 -5.04 13.65
C SER A 175 19.94 -5.45 13.62
N ALA A 176 20.51 -5.90 14.74
CA ALA A 176 21.88 -6.40 14.79
C ALA A 176 22.08 -7.65 13.92
N SER A 177 21.07 -8.52 13.85
CA SER A 177 21.10 -9.72 12.99
C SER A 177 21.19 -9.36 11.50
N LEU A 178 20.59 -8.23 11.10
CA LEU A 178 20.65 -7.73 9.72
C LEU A 178 22.04 -7.20 9.34
N GLN A 179 22.84 -6.75 10.30
CA GLN A 179 24.20 -6.25 10.03
C GLN A 179 25.15 -7.33 9.51
N ARG A 180 24.78 -8.62 9.63
CA ARG A 180 25.53 -9.75 9.07
C ARG A 180 25.31 -9.93 7.57
N LEU A 181 24.28 -9.30 7.00
CA LEU A 181 24.01 -9.36 5.56
C LEU A 181 25.07 -8.60 4.78
N GLN A 182 25.38 -9.09 3.58
CA GLN A 182 25.99 -8.28 2.55
C GLN A 182 25.03 -7.14 2.15
N ARG A 183 25.54 -6.17 1.40
CA ARG A 183 24.71 -5.07 0.92
C ARG A 183 23.55 -5.60 0.08
N VAL A 184 22.37 -5.11 0.37
CA VAL A 184 21.14 -5.46 -0.34
C VAL A 184 20.76 -4.30 -1.27
N ARG A 185 20.02 -4.59 -2.34
CA ARG A 185 19.58 -3.58 -3.30
C ARG A 185 18.64 -2.60 -2.62
N ASN A 186 17.62 -3.15 -1.96
CA ASN A 186 16.65 -2.40 -1.19
C ASN A 186 16.36 -3.12 0.13
N LEU A 187 16.10 -2.34 1.18
CA LEU A 187 15.69 -2.86 2.48
C LEU A 187 14.49 -2.10 3.01
N ARG A 188 13.48 -2.87 3.41
CA ARG A 188 12.29 -2.42 4.11
C ARG A 188 12.28 -3.05 5.49
N LEU A 189 12.13 -2.24 6.53
CA LEU A 189 11.97 -2.69 7.92
C LEU A 189 10.68 -2.17 8.51
N LYS A 190 9.92 -3.04 9.16
CA LYS A 190 8.75 -2.71 9.98
C LYS A 190 8.88 -3.45 11.29
N LEU A 191 9.05 -2.71 12.40
CA LEU A 191 9.24 -3.29 13.73
C LEU A 191 8.01 -3.14 14.64
N GLY A 192 6.89 -2.65 14.14
CA GLY A 192 5.61 -2.72 14.84
C GLY A 192 4.76 -1.46 14.70
N ASN A 193 3.82 -1.31 15.63
CA ASN A 193 2.93 -0.16 15.67
C ASN A 193 3.50 0.91 16.62
N HIS A 194 3.62 2.15 16.15
CA HIS A 194 4.11 3.30 16.91
C HIS A 194 3.32 3.55 18.19
N ARG A 195 2.03 3.19 18.20
CA ARG A 195 1.18 3.29 19.41
C ARG A 195 1.68 2.44 20.57
N ASN A 196 2.51 1.43 20.29
CA ASN A 196 3.05 0.53 21.31
C ASN A 196 4.32 1.10 21.98
N PHE A 197 4.87 2.21 21.50
CA PHE A 197 6.14 2.75 21.98
C PHE A 197 5.94 4.09 22.71
N PRO A 198 6.65 4.33 23.83
CA PRO A 198 6.70 5.64 24.47
C PRO A 198 7.24 6.72 23.52
N GLU A 199 6.82 7.98 23.72
CA GLU A 199 7.23 9.08 22.82
C GLU A 199 8.75 9.22 22.70
N SER A 200 9.43 9.13 23.85
CA SER A 200 10.89 9.19 23.95
C SER A 200 11.61 8.12 23.14
N SER A 201 11.01 6.94 22.95
CA SER A 201 11.63 5.82 22.23
C SER A 201 11.40 5.88 20.70
N LYS A 202 10.42 6.66 20.23
CA LYS A 202 10.05 6.69 18.81
C LYS A 202 11.16 7.27 17.95
N GLU A 203 11.76 8.36 18.38
CA GLU A 203 12.85 9.01 17.66
C GLU A 203 14.10 8.11 17.61
N GLU A 204 14.46 7.46 18.73
CA GLU A 204 15.60 6.53 18.75
C GLU A 204 15.33 5.30 17.88
N MET A 205 14.10 4.80 17.88
CA MET A 205 13.66 3.72 17.02
C MET A 205 13.70 4.10 15.54
N TRP A 206 13.26 5.30 15.18
CA TRP A 206 13.35 5.81 13.81
C TRP A 206 14.81 5.94 13.36
N ARG A 207 15.68 6.49 14.21
CA ARG A 207 17.14 6.55 13.95
C ARG A 207 17.75 5.17 13.76
N LEU A 208 17.36 4.19 14.59
CA LEU A 208 17.82 2.80 14.45
C LEU A 208 17.41 2.19 13.11
N LEU A 209 16.13 2.33 12.73
CA LEU A 209 15.62 1.82 11.46
C LEU A 209 16.31 2.47 10.27
N LYS A 210 16.36 3.81 10.27
CA LYS A 210 16.99 4.59 9.20
C LYS A 210 18.45 4.22 9.02
N SER A 211 19.24 4.22 10.11
CA SER A 211 20.66 3.88 10.05
C SER A 211 20.88 2.43 9.60
N THR A 212 20.08 1.47 10.07
CA THR A 212 20.19 0.06 9.66
C THR A 212 19.91 -0.09 8.16
N VAL A 213 18.83 0.52 7.66
CA VAL A 213 18.49 0.47 6.24
C VAL A 213 19.53 1.17 5.38
N GLU A 214 19.93 2.37 5.75
CA GLU A 214 20.93 3.14 5.01
C GLU A 214 22.29 2.43 5.00
N ASN A 215 22.73 1.82 6.09
CA ASN A 215 24.01 1.09 6.13
C ASN A 215 24.03 -0.13 5.20
N LEU A 216 22.90 -0.83 5.06
CA LEU A 216 22.78 -2.04 4.25
C LEU A 216 22.47 -1.76 2.76
N THR A 217 21.92 -0.59 2.45
CA THR A 217 21.51 -0.22 1.08
C THR A 217 22.38 0.84 0.43
N ARG A 218 23.11 1.67 1.21
CA ARG A 218 24.08 2.59 0.64
C ARG A 218 25.18 1.76 -0.04
N THR A 219 25.32 1.93 -1.34
CA THR A 219 26.62 1.81 -1.97
C THR A 219 27.56 2.73 -1.18
N SER A 220 28.67 2.18 -0.65
CA SER A 220 29.77 3.03 -0.18
C SER A 220 29.95 4.08 -1.25
N PRO A 221 30.01 5.37 -0.90
CA PRO A 221 30.42 6.39 -1.86
C PRO A 221 31.71 5.85 -2.43
N THR A 222 31.62 5.36 -3.67
CA THR A 222 32.70 4.58 -4.23
C THR A 222 33.83 5.58 -4.28
N ILE A 223 34.95 5.26 -3.62
CA ILE A 223 36.15 6.11 -3.53
C ILE A 223 36.68 6.48 -4.95
N HIS A 224 36.02 5.98 -6.02
CA HIS A 224 36.25 6.23 -7.42
C HIS A 224 35.57 7.45 -8.08
N THR A 225 34.97 8.40 -7.37
CA THR A 225 34.62 9.71 -8.02
C THR A 225 34.96 10.96 -7.21
N ASN A 226 36.04 10.94 -6.40
CA ASN A 226 36.77 12.19 -6.14
C ASN A 226 37.41 12.77 -7.43
N LYS A 227 37.39 12.03 -8.55
CA LYS A 227 37.61 12.56 -9.90
C LYS A 227 36.26 12.96 -10.53
N ARG A 228 35.95 14.26 -10.48
CA ARG A 228 35.11 15.01 -11.45
C ARG A 228 33.64 14.59 -11.65
N VAL A 229 32.83 14.57 -10.59
CA VAL A 229 31.41 15.00 -10.76
C VAL A 229 31.26 16.52 -10.52
N SER A 230 32.38 17.22 -10.28
CA SER A 230 32.42 18.67 -10.09
C SER A 230 32.32 19.51 -11.37
N ASP A 231 32.47 18.94 -12.58
CA ASP A 231 32.64 19.78 -13.79
C ASP A 231 31.47 19.73 -14.79
N ALA A 232 30.49 18.85 -14.61
CA ALA A 232 29.31 18.80 -15.47
C ALA A 232 28.04 18.46 -14.67
N SER A 233 27.61 19.39 -13.80
CA SER A 233 26.23 19.34 -13.33
C SER A 233 25.30 19.32 -14.54
N PHE A 234 24.36 18.39 -14.58
CA PHE A 234 23.35 18.35 -15.64
C PHE A 234 22.71 19.75 -15.78
N PRO A 235 22.80 20.38 -16.96
CA PRO A 235 22.43 21.78 -17.12
C PRO A 235 20.90 21.93 -17.22
N PHE A 236 20.20 21.59 -16.14
CA PHE A 236 18.73 21.55 -16.06
C PHE A 236 18.10 22.86 -16.56
N LEU A 237 18.67 24.00 -16.17
CA LEU A 237 18.19 25.33 -16.55
C LEU A 237 18.39 25.67 -18.03
N LYS A 238 19.25 24.95 -18.76
CA LYS A 238 19.44 25.13 -20.21
C LYS A 238 18.44 24.31 -21.05
N LEU A 239 17.65 23.45 -20.42
CA LEU A 239 16.63 22.68 -21.13
C LEU A 239 15.46 23.59 -21.54
N PRO A 240 14.72 23.27 -22.60
CA PRO A 240 13.43 23.89 -22.86
C PRO A 240 12.48 23.76 -21.67
N VAL A 241 11.63 24.76 -21.43
CA VAL A 241 10.76 24.84 -20.25
C VAL A 241 9.84 23.61 -20.13
N GLU A 242 9.36 23.08 -21.24
CA GLU A 242 8.50 21.91 -21.29
C GLU A 242 9.23 20.65 -20.78
N VAL A 243 10.52 20.54 -21.09
CA VAL A 243 11.37 19.45 -20.61
C VAL A 243 11.66 19.64 -19.12
N GLN A 244 11.89 20.87 -18.65
CA GLN A 244 12.05 21.18 -17.23
C GLN A 244 10.80 20.77 -16.43
N LEU A 245 9.60 21.17 -16.87
CA LEU A 245 8.32 20.78 -16.26
C LEU A 245 8.12 19.26 -16.27
N ARG A 246 8.48 18.58 -17.36
CA ARG A 246 8.41 17.11 -17.46
C ARG A 246 9.35 16.44 -16.46
N VAL A 247 10.60 16.89 -16.36
CA VAL A 247 11.56 16.37 -15.37
C VAL A 247 11.03 16.59 -13.95
N LEU A 248 10.54 17.79 -13.62
CA LEU A 248 9.94 18.10 -12.32
C LEU A 248 8.72 17.21 -12.01
N SER A 249 7.93 16.83 -13.01
CA SER A 249 6.81 15.90 -12.80
C SER A 249 7.26 14.50 -12.34
N HIS A 250 8.54 14.15 -12.53
CA HIS A 250 9.14 12.88 -12.11
C HIS A 250 9.98 12.99 -10.83
N THR A 251 10.14 14.17 -10.22
CA THR A 251 10.95 14.34 -8.99
C THR A 251 10.23 13.95 -7.70
N GLY A 252 9.00 13.43 -7.80
CA GLY A 252 8.12 13.20 -6.67
C GLY A 252 7.35 14.45 -6.23
N LEU A 253 7.50 15.56 -6.96
CA LEU A 253 6.68 16.77 -6.78
C LEU A 253 5.20 16.47 -7.03
N VAL A 254 4.90 15.61 -8.01
CA VAL A 254 3.55 15.15 -8.31
C VAL A 254 3.44 13.67 -7.96
N PHE A 255 2.48 13.31 -7.12
CA PHE A 255 2.17 11.91 -6.85
C PHE A 255 1.30 11.36 -7.99
N THR A 256 1.92 10.73 -9.00
CA THR A 256 1.24 10.27 -10.22
C THR A 256 0.50 8.93 -10.10
N ASN A 257 0.50 8.28 -8.94
CA ASN A 257 -0.09 6.94 -8.86
C ASN A 257 -1.61 6.99 -8.92
N GLY A 258 -2.15 6.16 -9.82
CA GLY A 258 -3.56 6.04 -10.17
C GLY A 258 -4.49 6.03 -8.95
N VAL A 259 -5.63 6.67 -9.15
CA VAL A 259 -6.80 6.64 -8.27
C VAL A 259 -7.14 5.15 -8.06
N GLU A 260 -6.90 4.60 -6.87
CA GLU A 260 -7.44 3.28 -6.54
C GLU A 260 -8.97 3.33 -6.49
N LYS A 261 -9.59 2.16 -6.67
CA LYS A 261 -11.04 1.92 -6.71
C LYS A 261 -11.79 2.67 -5.61
N PHE A 262 -12.96 3.23 -5.96
CA PHE A 262 -13.77 4.19 -5.20
C PHE A 262 -14.05 3.83 -3.72
N HIS A 263 -13.95 2.57 -3.32
CA HIS A 263 -14.28 2.10 -1.98
C HIS A 263 -13.31 2.52 -0.86
N ASN A 264 -12.17 3.14 -1.18
CA ASN A 264 -11.23 3.68 -0.19
C ASN A 264 -11.10 5.22 -0.22
N ILE A 265 -11.98 5.96 -0.91
CA ILE A 265 -11.88 7.43 -1.07
C ILE A 265 -11.86 8.18 0.26
N SER A 266 -12.57 7.71 1.29
CA SER A 266 -12.51 8.31 2.63
C SER A 266 -11.11 8.23 3.28
N THR A 267 -10.22 7.40 2.72
CA THR A 267 -8.84 7.19 3.19
C THR A 267 -7.72 7.42 2.17
N ASP A 268 -8.01 7.49 0.86
CA ASP A 268 -6.97 7.49 -0.20
C ASP A 268 -7.21 8.48 -1.36
N ALA A 269 -8.02 9.51 -1.18
CA ALA A 269 -8.01 10.65 -2.12
C ALA A 269 -6.68 11.42 -1.98
N ARG A 270 -5.66 11.05 -2.78
CA ARG A 270 -4.28 11.58 -2.85
C ARG A 270 -4.17 13.05 -3.28
N GLY A 271 -5.08 13.89 -2.81
CA GLY A 271 -4.99 15.34 -2.82
C GLY A 271 -4.37 15.88 -1.54
N ILE A 272 -4.07 17.17 -1.51
CA ILE A 272 -3.90 17.92 -0.27
C ILE A 272 -5.32 17.99 0.26
N ARG A 273 -5.56 17.38 1.43
CA ARG A 273 -6.81 17.63 2.13
C ARG A 273 -6.72 19.04 2.65
N LEU A 274 -7.53 19.94 2.09
CA LEU A 274 -7.76 21.23 2.72
C LEU A 274 -8.69 20.97 3.90
N ALA A 275 -8.12 20.61 5.06
CA ALA A 275 -8.90 20.42 6.26
C ALA A 275 -9.55 21.75 6.65
N GLY A 276 -10.79 21.73 7.17
CA GLY A 276 -11.55 22.93 7.53
C GLY A 276 -10.81 23.89 8.49
N PHE A 277 -9.77 23.44 9.18
CA PHE A 277 -8.92 24.27 10.05
C PHE A 277 -7.83 25.07 9.31
N GLY A 278 -7.69 24.96 7.99
CA GLY A 278 -6.79 25.81 7.22
C GLY A 278 -5.33 25.40 7.19
N MET A 279 -5.04 24.16 7.52
CA MET A 279 -3.78 23.55 7.17
C MET A 279 -3.94 22.81 5.84
N THR A 280 -3.08 23.14 4.87
CA THR A 280 -2.78 22.30 3.71
C THR A 280 -1.95 21.11 4.21
N GLU A 281 -2.55 20.21 4.99
CA GLU A 281 -1.87 18.95 5.27
C GLU A 281 -1.87 18.16 3.97
N ALA A 282 -0.72 18.12 3.29
CA ALA A 282 -0.43 17.07 2.32
C ALA A 282 -0.84 15.77 3.00
N MET A 283 -1.82 15.03 2.43
CA MET A 283 -2.45 13.91 3.14
C MET A 283 -1.34 13.10 3.82
N PRO A 284 -1.28 13.09 5.17
CA PRO A 284 -0.20 12.43 5.89
C PRO A 284 -0.26 10.90 5.73
N ASN A 285 -1.02 10.37 4.78
CA ASN A 285 -1.36 8.95 4.68
C ASN A 285 -1.14 8.33 3.29
N GLY A 286 -0.72 9.10 2.27
CA GLY A 286 -0.45 8.53 0.94
C GLY A 286 0.92 7.85 0.82
N CYS A 287 1.03 6.66 0.19
CA CYS A 287 2.33 6.23 -0.34
C CYS A 287 2.63 6.89 -1.67
N CYS A 288 3.90 7.14 -1.89
CA CYS A 288 4.53 7.27 -3.19
C CYS A 288 4.48 5.99 -4.04
N TRP A 289 4.03 4.86 -3.47
CA TRP A 289 4.04 3.50 -4.03
C TRP A 289 5.39 2.94 -4.47
N ALA A 290 6.42 3.77 -4.66
CA ALA A 290 7.80 3.34 -4.83
C ALA A 290 8.25 2.40 -3.70
N CYS A 291 7.73 2.66 -2.49
CA CYS A 291 7.85 1.86 -1.27
C CYS A 291 7.43 0.38 -1.40
N ASN A 292 6.56 0.08 -2.37
CA ASN A 292 5.86 -1.19 -2.56
C ASN A 292 6.09 -1.79 -3.96
N THR A 293 6.81 -1.12 -4.86
CA THR A 293 7.01 -1.60 -6.25
C THR A 293 7.67 -2.97 -6.31
N SER A 294 8.61 -3.27 -5.40
CA SER A 294 9.26 -4.58 -5.29
C SER A 294 8.54 -5.56 -4.36
N MET A 295 7.51 -5.11 -3.63
CA MET A 295 6.76 -5.92 -2.66
C MET A 295 5.29 -5.50 -2.59
N PRO A 296 4.49 -5.85 -3.61
CA PRO A 296 3.10 -5.41 -3.74
C PRO A 296 2.19 -5.93 -2.62
N CYS A 297 2.55 -7.06 -1.98
CA CYS A 297 1.77 -7.66 -0.90
C CYS A 297 1.72 -6.82 0.39
N CYS A 298 2.48 -5.74 0.47
CA CYS A 298 2.63 -4.98 1.69
C CYS A 298 1.94 -3.62 1.61
N LYS A 299 1.14 -3.24 2.62
CA LYS A 299 0.59 -1.89 2.70
C LYS A 299 1.70 -0.84 2.75
N CYS A 300 1.42 0.31 2.14
CA CYS A 300 2.24 1.52 2.21
C CYS A 300 2.83 1.76 3.60
N ILE A 301 4.12 2.06 3.63
CA ILE A 301 4.91 2.23 4.86
C ILE A 301 5.05 3.70 5.27
N CYS A 302 5.01 4.57 4.28
CA CYS A 302 5.88 5.71 4.31
C CYS A 302 5.35 6.95 5.03
N ASN A 303 4.08 6.96 5.43
CA ASN A 303 3.47 8.18 5.94
C ASN A 303 2.60 7.97 7.18
N ARG A 304 2.34 6.72 7.60
CA ARG A 304 1.68 6.53 8.88
C ARG A 304 2.68 6.89 9.98
N GLY A 305 2.64 8.12 10.50
CA GLY A 305 3.25 8.54 11.77
C GLY A 305 2.75 7.74 13.00
N LYS A 306 2.13 6.59 12.74
CA LYS A 306 1.63 5.58 13.65
C LYS A 306 2.35 4.23 13.45
N LEU A 307 3.37 4.11 12.61
CA LEU A 307 4.10 2.84 12.43
C LEU A 307 5.62 3.05 12.59
N VAL A 308 6.27 2.08 13.22
CA VAL A 308 7.73 2.04 13.39
C VAL A 308 8.32 1.29 12.20
N GLN A 309 8.64 2.03 11.15
CA GLN A 309 9.04 1.44 9.88
C GLN A 309 9.83 2.40 8.99
N TYR A 310 10.68 1.86 8.12
CA TYR A 310 11.51 2.61 7.18
C TYR A 310 11.79 1.75 5.93
N SER A 311 11.92 2.37 4.76
CA SER A 311 12.29 1.68 3.51
C SER A 311 13.24 2.54 2.67
N SER A 312 14.28 1.93 2.09
CA SER A 312 15.25 2.60 1.22
C SER A 312 14.65 3.13 -0.09
N THR A 313 13.56 2.52 -0.56
CA THR A 313 12.84 2.95 -1.78
C THR A 313 11.77 3.99 -1.50
N CYS A 314 11.52 4.30 -0.23
CA CYS A 314 10.48 5.24 0.14
C CYS A 314 10.86 6.66 -0.28
N VAL A 315 10.06 7.27 -1.16
CA VAL A 315 10.24 8.68 -1.56
C VAL A 315 9.22 9.63 -0.95
N CYS A 316 8.31 9.15 -0.08
CA CYS A 316 7.26 10.00 0.49
C CYS A 316 7.79 11.10 1.41
N ASN A 317 9.03 10.99 1.87
CA ASN A 317 9.69 12.00 2.68
C ASN A 317 10.76 12.77 1.88
N ARG A 318 10.77 12.66 0.55
CA ARG A 318 11.55 13.60 -0.24
C ARG A 318 10.86 14.93 -0.10
N ASN A 319 11.55 15.85 0.57
CA ASN A 319 11.06 17.20 0.79
C ASN A 319 10.95 17.90 -0.56
N ALA A 320 9.81 17.74 -1.24
CA ALA A 320 9.50 18.49 -2.45
C ALA A 320 9.59 19.99 -2.19
N ALA A 321 9.44 20.44 -0.93
CA ALA A 321 9.64 21.83 -0.52
C ALA A 321 11.03 22.35 -0.89
N ALA A 322 12.06 21.50 -0.96
CA ALA A 322 13.38 21.91 -1.44
C ALA A 322 13.33 22.45 -2.87
N LEU A 323 12.49 21.89 -3.76
CA LEU A 323 12.34 22.40 -5.13
C LEU A 323 11.72 23.80 -5.16
N PHE A 324 10.87 24.13 -4.19
CA PHE A 324 10.28 25.47 -4.05
C PHE A 324 11.26 26.49 -3.45
N THR A 325 12.43 26.08 -2.95
CA THR A 325 13.40 26.98 -2.30
C THR A 325 14.73 27.14 -3.03
N ILE A 326 15.02 26.37 -4.09
CA ILE A 326 16.31 26.44 -4.80
C ILE A 326 16.52 27.80 -5.50
N SER A 327 15.54 28.24 -6.29
CA SER A 327 15.58 29.52 -7.01
C SER A 327 14.16 29.94 -7.38
N ARG A 328 13.93 31.23 -7.71
CA ARG A 328 12.61 31.72 -8.14
C ARG A 328 12.10 30.96 -9.37
N HIS A 329 12.92 30.84 -10.41
CA HIS A 329 12.55 30.11 -11.63
C HIS A 329 12.15 28.66 -11.37
N ILE A 330 12.95 27.90 -10.59
CA ILE A 330 12.60 26.50 -10.25
C ILE A 330 11.35 26.45 -9.37
N SER A 331 11.19 27.40 -8.45
CA SER A 331 9.99 27.51 -7.62
C SER A 331 8.75 27.74 -8.47
N ASP A 332 8.79 28.65 -9.44
CA ASP A 332 7.66 28.93 -10.33
C ASP A 332 7.28 27.69 -11.16
N LEU A 333 8.28 27.00 -11.71
CA LEU A 333 8.06 25.73 -12.42
C LEU A 333 7.56 24.61 -11.50
N ALA A 334 8.00 24.58 -10.24
CA ALA A 334 7.53 23.62 -9.26
C ALA A 334 6.08 23.90 -8.87
N VAL A 335 5.70 25.16 -8.64
CA VAL A 335 4.30 25.58 -8.38
C VAL A 335 3.42 25.20 -9.56
N GLU A 336 3.83 25.54 -10.79
CA GLU A 336 3.07 25.19 -11.99
C GLU A 336 2.93 23.67 -12.13
N THR A 337 4.03 22.93 -12.03
CA THR A 337 4.02 21.46 -12.17
C THR A 337 3.16 20.81 -11.10
N PHE A 338 3.30 21.26 -9.85
CA PHE A 338 2.54 20.76 -8.71
C PHE A 338 1.05 21.00 -8.94
N HIS A 339 0.61 22.24 -9.09
CA HIS A 339 -0.82 22.57 -9.19
C HIS A 339 -1.48 22.08 -10.49
N SER A 340 -0.76 22.03 -11.61
CA SER A 340 -1.34 21.60 -12.88
C SER A 340 -1.53 20.09 -13.03
N ARG A 341 -0.71 19.30 -12.33
CA ARG A 341 -0.76 17.83 -12.43
C ARG A 341 -1.42 17.18 -11.24
N TYR A 342 -1.46 17.86 -10.10
CA TYR A 342 -2.01 17.32 -8.89
C TYR A 342 -3.54 17.41 -8.86
N LYS A 343 -4.19 16.42 -8.23
CA LYS A 343 -5.64 16.37 -8.05
C LYS A 343 -5.96 16.85 -6.65
N PHE A 344 -6.55 18.04 -6.52
CA PHE A 344 -6.91 18.61 -5.23
C PHE A 344 -8.17 17.93 -4.69
N TYR A 345 -8.27 17.79 -3.36
CA TYR A 345 -9.41 17.13 -2.74
C TYR A 345 -9.90 17.92 -1.52
N ILE A 346 -11.16 18.32 -1.54
CA ILE A 346 -11.84 18.98 -0.42
C ILE A 346 -12.96 18.05 0.03
N SER A 347 -13.01 17.76 1.33
CA SER A 347 -14.07 16.93 1.90
C SER A 347 -14.60 17.62 3.15
N ALA A 348 -15.90 17.89 3.16
CA ALA A 348 -16.56 18.43 4.34
C ALA A 348 -18.05 18.03 4.38
N ARG A 349 -18.64 18.14 5.56
CA ARG A 349 -20.06 17.84 5.77
C ARG A 349 -21.01 18.93 5.25
N SER A 350 -20.50 20.15 5.00
CA SER A 350 -21.35 21.25 4.53
C SER A 350 -20.64 22.11 3.50
N VAL A 351 -21.42 22.70 2.59
CA VAL A 351 -20.93 23.62 1.55
C VAL A 351 -20.18 24.80 2.14
N LYS A 352 -20.62 25.33 3.28
CA LYS A 352 -19.94 26.41 4.02
C LYS A 352 -18.50 26.02 4.39
N ARG A 353 -18.26 24.81 4.90
CA ARG A 353 -16.92 24.34 5.23
C ARG A 353 -16.06 24.09 4.00
N ILE A 354 -16.66 23.64 2.90
CA ILE A 354 -15.97 23.50 1.61
C ILE A 354 -15.54 24.88 1.11
N TRP A 355 -16.41 25.88 1.23
CA TRP A 355 -16.11 27.27 0.89
C TRP A 355 -14.97 27.82 1.76
N GLU A 356 -15.03 27.66 3.08
CA GLU A 356 -13.97 28.07 4.01
C GLU A 356 -12.62 27.38 3.71
N ALA A 357 -12.63 26.13 3.24
CA ALA A 357 -11.42 25.43 2.83
C ALA A 357 -10.89 25.99 1.49
N PHE A 358 -11.79 26.31 0.56
CA PHE A 358 -11.45 26.87 -0.75
C PHE A 358 -10.85 28.28 -0.66
N THR A 359 -11.41 29.17 0.18
CA THR A 359 -10.91 30.56 0.32
C THR A 359 -9.50 30.65 0.90
N LYS A 360 -9.01 29.57 1.50
CA LYS A 360 -7.63 29.47 2.00
C LYS A 360 -6.62 29.13 0.92
N ILE A 361 -7.08 28.74 -0.29
CA ILE A 361 -6.20 28.54 -1.44
C ILE A 361 -5.85 29.92 -2.01
N PRO A 362 -4.56 30.28 -2.08
CA PRO A 362 -4.17 31.54 -2.72
C PRO A 362 -4.67 31.61 -4.17
N PRO A 363 -5.22 32.75 -4.63
CA PRO A 363 -5.77 32.88 -5.98
C PRO A 363 -4.78 32.51 -7.10
N HIS A 364 -3.50 32.84 -6.94
CA HIS A 364 -2.46 32.50 -7.91
C HIS A 364 -2.15 30.99 -7.97
N HIS A 365 -2.57 30.18 -7.00
CA HIS A 365 -2.48 28.72 -7.11
C HIS A 365 -3.67 28.14 -7.89
N LEU A 366 -4.84 28.78 -7.80
CA LEU A 366 -6.07 28.34 -8.49
C LEU A 366 -5.94 28.40 -10.01
N CYS A 367 -5.22 29.40 -10.53
CA CYS A 367 -4.98 29.53 -11.97
C CYS A 367 -4.10 28.41 -12.56
N HIS A 368 -3.40 27.65 -11.72
CA HIS A 368 -2.64 26.48 -12.14
C HIS A 368 -3.40 25.17 -11.95
N MET A 369 -4.46 25.12 -11.12
CA MET A 369 -5.21 23.90 -10.86
C MET A 369 -5.97 23.42 -12.10
N ARG A 370 -5.84 22.13 -12.42
CA ARG A 370 -6.60 21.48 -13.51
C ARG A 370 -7.68 20.53 -13.03
N PHE A 371 -7.55 20.01 -11.81
CA PHE A 371 -8.48 19.03 -11.26
C PHE A 371 -8.78 19.31 -9.79
N LEU A 372 -10.05 19.52 -9.47
CA LEU A 372 -10.55 19.66 -8.10
C LEU A 372 -11.63 18.61 -7.85
N LEU A 373 -11.43 17.79 -6.82
CA LEU A 373 -12.41 16.85 -6.31
C LEU A 373 -13.01 17.42 -5.04
N ILE A 374 -14.33 17.50 -4.98
CA ILE A 374 -15.09 17.93 -3.82
C ILE A 374 -15.94 16.75 -3.37
N ASP A 375 -15.90 16.42 -2.09
CA ASP A 375 -16.73 15.40 -1.47
C ASP A 375 -17.61 16.07 -0.42
N GLY A 376 -18.86 16.32 -0.82
CA GLY A 376 -19.92 16.74 0.07
C GLY A 376 -20.46 15.50 0.76
N TYR A 377 -20.35 15.42 2.08
CA TYR A 377 -20.81 14.23 2.79
C TYR A 377 -22.31 14.00 2.56
N ASP A 378 -23.11 15.05 2.71
CA ASP A 378 -24.55 15.02 2.57
C ASP A 378 -24.98 15.55 1.19
N SER A 379 -26.07 15.00 0.64
CA SER A 379 -26.71 15.57 -0.55
C SER A 379 -27.11 17.01 -0.27
N PRO A 380 -26.97 17.94 -1.23
CA PRO A 380 -27.40 19.31 -1.01
C PRO A 380 -28.92 19.32 -0.77
N GLU A 381 -29.33 19.96 0.31
CA GLU A 381 -30.73 20.36 0.47
C GLU A 381 -31.05 21.48 -0.53
N GLU A 382 -32.33 21.63 -0.90
CA GLU A 382 -32.74 22.66 -1.86
C GLU A 382 -32.32 24.08 -1.42
N ALA A 383 -32.37 24.34 -0.11
CA ALA A 383 -31.90 25.59 0.51
C ALA A 383 -30.41 25.87 0.27
N ASP A 384 -29.59 24.84 0.03
CA ASP A 384 -28.14 24.95 -0.17
C ASP A 384 -27.73 25.08 -1.63
N TYR A 385 -28.65 24.94 -2.60
CA TYR A 385 -28.29 24.99 -4.03
C TYR A 385 -27.65 26.31 -4.43
N GLY A 386 -28.21 27.42 -3.97
CA GLY A 386 -27.66 28.75 -4.23
C GLY A 386 -26.20 28.84 -3.76
N GLN A 387 -25.88 28.26 -2.61
CA GLN A 387 -24.52 28.24 -2.06
C GLN A 387 -23.58 27.37 -2.88
N TRP A 388 -24.03 26.19 -3.32
CA TRP A 388 -23.23 25.31 -4.19
C TRP A 388 -22.97 25.93 -5.57
N LEU A 389 -23.98 26.50 -6.20
CA LEU A 389 -23.84 27.17 -7.49
C LEU A 389 -22.92 28.39 -7.38
N LEU A 390 -23.04 29.16 -6.29
CA LEU A 390 -22.14 30.27 -6.01
C LEU A 390 -20.70 29.78 -5.79
N LEU A 391 -20.51 28.67 -5.06
CA LEU A 391 -19.19 28.06 -4.83
C LEU A 391 -18.53 27.67 -6.14
N ILE A 392 -19.25 26.93 -6.98
CA ILE A 392 -18.75 26.42 -8.25
C ILE A 392 -18.43 27.59 -9.20
N SER A 393 -19.33 28.57 -9.30
CA SER A 393 -19.11 29.79 -10.08
C SER A 393 -17.85 30.53 -9.61
N ASN A 394 -17.69 30.69 -8.29
CA ASN A 394 -16.52 31.35 -7.71
C ASN A 394 -15.21 30.58 -8.02
N ILE A 395 -15.25 29.24 -7.93
CA ILE A 395 -14.11 28.37 -8.29
C ILE A 395 -13.77 28.55 -9.77
N GLN A 396 -14.74 28.57 -10.67
CA GLN A 396 -14.48 28.71 -12.11
C GLN A 396 -13.98 30.10 -12.48
N ASN A 397 -14.45 31.15 -11.79
CA ASN A 397 -14.03 32.54 -12.05
C ASN A 397 -12.58 32.81 -11.62
N HIS A 398 -12.09 32.14 -10.57
CA HIS A 398 -10.71 32.30 -10.08
C HIS A 398 -9.77 31.18 -10.54
N GLY A 399 -10.33 30.06 -10.97
CA GLY A 399 -9.60 28.90 -11.46
C GLY A 399 -9.14 29.09 -12.90
N ARG A 400 -8.32 28.13 -13.36
CA ARG A 400 -7.97 28.02 -14.77
C ARG A 400 -9.21 27.74 -15.61
N PHE A 401 -9.26 28.29 -16.83
CA PHE A 401 -10.38 28.05 -17.77
C PHE A 401 -10.59 26.55 -18.09
N ASP A 402 -9.55 25.73 -17.88
CA ASP A 402 -9.59 24.29 -18.09
C ASP A 402 -9.77 23.43 -16.83
N LEU A 403 -10.02 24.06 -15.67
CA LEU A 403 -10.27 23.38 -14.40
C LEU A 403 -11.50 22.47 -14.49
N HIS A 404 -11.29 21.19 -14.22
CA HIS A 404 -12.35 20.21 -14.08
C HIS A 404 -12.70 20.01 -12.60
N ILE A 405 -13.97 20.26 -12.25
CA ILE A 405 -14.50 20.11 -10.90
C ILE A 405 -15.32 18.82 -10.87
N LYS A 406 -14.98 17.92 -9.95
CA LYS A 406 -15.74 16.69 -9.72
C LYS A 406 -16.31 16.73 -8.32
N ILE A 407 -17.62 16.61 -8.18
CA ILE A 407 -18.33 16.62 -6.90
C ILE A 407 -18.80 15.19 -6.63
N ILE A 408 -18.58 14.70 -5.42
CA ILE A 408 -19.05 13.40 -4.93
C ILE A 408 -19.95 13.66 -3.73
N PHE A 409 -21.10 13.00 -3.70
CA PHE A 409 -21.96 12.92 -2.52
C PHE A 409 -21.90 11.49 -1.94
N THR A 410 -21.12 11.32 -0.87
CA THR A 410 -20.76 9.99 -0.34
C THR A 410 -21.82 9.41 0.63
N TYR A 411 -22.67 10.25 1.21
CA TYR A 411 -23.76 9.85 2.13
C TYR A 411 -25.10 10.45 1.70
N ALA A 412 -25.34 10.57 0.39
CA ALA A 412 -26.66 10.94 -0.11
C ALA A 412 -27.68 9.84 0.28
N PHE A 413 -28.50 10.10 1.29
CA PHE A 413 -29.61 9.23 1.64
C PHE A 413 -30.62 9.20 0.48
N ILE A 414 -31.03 7.99 0.12
CA ILE A 414 -31.84 7.61 -1.06
C ILE A 414 -33.17 8.36 -1.14
N TRP A 415 -33.64 8.91 -0.02
CA TRP A 415 -35.00 9.42 0.14
C TRP A 415 -35.21 10.87 -0.27
N SER A 416 -34.15 11.56 -0.71
CA SER A 416 -34.27 12.95 -1.11
C SER A 416 -34.27 13.05 -2.65
N GLN A 417 -35.35 13.63 -3.21
CA GLN A 417 -35.42 14.11 -4.60
C GLN A 417 -34.57 15.35 -5.00
N PRO A 418 -33.72 16.00 -4.17
CA PRO A 418 -33.05 17.22 -4.58
C PRO A 418 -32.02 17.01 -5.71
N LEU A 419 -31.30 15.89 -5.74
CA LEU A 419 -30.11 15.78 -6.60
C LEU A 419 -30.37 15.99 -8.11
N PRO A 420 -31.44 15.46 -8.74
CA PRO A 420 -31.77 15.76 -10.14
C PRO A 420 -31.92 17.25 -10.43
N THR A 421 -32.58 18.02 -9.55
CA THR A 421 -32.77 19.47 -9.72
C THR A 421 -31.43 20.20 -9.63
N PHE A 422 -30.57 19.81 -8.69
CA PHE A 422 -29.22 20.35 -8.60
C PHE A 422 -28.39 20.06 -9.85
N CYS A 423 -28.41 18.82 -10.34
CA CYS A 423 -27.73 18.44 -11.58
C CYS A 423 -28.28 19.18 -12.80
N ALA A 424 -29.59 19.42 -12.88
CA ALA A 424 -30.20 20.22 -13.93
C ALA A 424 -29.70 21.67 -13.91
N ALA A 425 -29.55 22.27 -12.72
CA ALA A 425 -28.96 23.60 -12.59
C ALA A 425 -27.48 23.63 -13.05
N LEU A 426 -26.74 22.55 -12.81
CA LEU A 426 -25.36 22.37 -13.27
C LEU A 426 -25.24 22.00 -14.75
N ALA A 427 -26.32 21.62 -15.44
CA ALA A 427 -26.29 21.35 -16.89
C ALA A 427 -26.15 22.64 -17.73
N SER A 428 -26.19 23.82 -17.11
CA SER A 428 -25.96 25.10 -17.79
C SER A 428 -24.57 25.16 -18.45
N PRO A 429 -24.41 25.80 -19.63
CA PRO A 429 -23.10 26.01 -20.27
C PRO A 429 -22.04 26.66 -19.38
N LYS A 430 -22.48 27.45 -18.38
CA LYS A 430 -21.62 28.06 -17.36
C LYS A 430 -20.82 27.01 -16.57
N PHE A 431 -21.35 25.80 -16.40
CA PHE A 431 -20.80 24.72 -15.58
C PHE A 431 -20.30 23.53 -16.42
N SER A 432 -19.92 23.76 -17.68
CA SER A 432 -19.52 22.72 -18.65
C SER A 432 -18.38 21.77 -18.24
N ARG A 433 -17.66 22.08 -17.15
CA ARG A 433 -16.54 21.29 -16.61
C ARG A 433 -16.78 20.82 -15.18
N VAL A 434 -18.04 20.73 -14.78
CA VAL A 434 -18.46 20.15 -13.51
C VAL A 434 -18.94 18.74 -13.79
N SER A 435 -18.60 17.78 -12.94
CA SER A 435 -19.18 16.44 -12.91
C SER A 435 -19.69 16.17 -11.51
N VAL A 436 -20.87 15.56 -11.40
CA VAL A 436 -21.46 15.16 -10.11
C VAL A 436 -21.58 13.65 -10.06
N LEU A 437 -21.12 13.06 -8.96
CA LEU A 437 -21.33 11.66 -8.61
C LEU A 437 -22.08 11.61 -7.30
N SER A 438 -23.00 10.67 -7.19
CA SER A 438 -23.67 10.36 -5.93
C SER A 438 -23.60 8.86 -5.72
N THR A 439 -23.27 8.44 -4.51
CA THR A 439 -23.31 7.02 -4.16
C THR A 439 -24.75 6.68 -3.81
N LYS A 440 -25.42 5.90 -4.65
CA LYS A 440 -26.70 5.29 -4.29
C LYS A 440 -26.41 4.18 -3.29
N TYR A 441 -26.78 4.39 -2.02
CA TYR A 441 -26.86 3.26 -1.10
C TYR A 441 -27.99 2.38 -1.63
N ARG A 442 -27.75 1.11 -1.96
CA ARG A 442 -28.86 0.17 -2.14
C ARG A 442 -29.33 -0.18 -0.73
N GLU A 443 -30.63 -0.23 -0.47
CA GLU A 443 -31.18 -0.69 0.80
C GLU A 443 -30.52 -2.02 1.17
N ILE A 444 -29.56 -1.98 2.08
CA ILE A 444 -29.24 -3.15 2.88
C ILE A 444 -30.44 -3.21 3.80
N HIS A 445 -31.45 -4.02 3.42
CA HIS A 445 -32.61 -4.27 4.23
C HIS A 445 -32.19 -4.34 5.69
N GLU A 446 -32.81 -3.48 6.51
CA GLU A 446 -32.75 -3.59 7.94
C GLU A 446 -33.14 -5.02 8.32
N ILE A 447 -32.14 -5.88 8.53
CA ILE A 447 -32.27 -6.90 9.56
C ILE A 447 -32.24 -6.09 10.86
N MET A 448 -33.37 -5.46 11.18
CA MET A 448 -33.68 -5.11 12.55
C MET A 448 -33.50 -6.42 13.31
N MET A 449 -32.49 -6.48 14.16
CA MET A 449 -32.48 -7.47 15.21
C MET A 449 -33.70 -7.14 16.05
N ASP A 450 -34.73 -7.96 15.87
CA ASP A 450 -35.94 -7.97 16.67
C ASP A 450 -35.48 -7.97 18.13
N GLY A 451 -35.71 -6.84 18.81
CA GLY A 451 -35.39 -6.66 20.21
C GLY A 451 -36.34 -7.50 21.02
N THR A 452 -36.10 -8.81 21.06
CA THR A 452 -36.72 -9.72 22.00
C THR A 452 -35.74 -9.96 23.14
N ASP A 453 -36.25 -9.69 24.33
CA ASP A 453 -35.64 -9.85 25.64
C ASP A 453 -34.72 -11.08 25.72
N LEU A 454 -33.45 -10.83 26.04
CA LEU A 454 -32.60 -11.83 26.67
C LEU A 454 -32.35 -11.36 28.09
N ASP A 455 -33.21 -11.86 28.98
CA ASP A 455 -32.93 -11.98 30.41
C ASP A 455 -31.51 -12.52 30.60
N TYR A 456 -30.67 -11.71 31.23
CA TYR A 456 -29.37 -12.14 31.71
C TYR A 456 -29.58 -12.99 32.96
N ASP A 457 -29.52 -14.32 32.79
CA ASP A 457 -29.40 -15.26 33.89
C ASP A 457 -27.93 -15.55 34.23
N ASP A 458 -27.70 -15.73 35.53
CA ASP A 458 -26.45 -15.60 36.25
C ASP A 458 -25.48 -16.79 36.09
N GLY A 459 -24.18 -16.48 36.10
CA GLY A 459 -23.25 -17.29 36.89
C GLY A 459 -22.34 -18.32 36.20
N ARG A 460 -21.93 -18.15 34.94
CA ARG A 460 -20.75 -18.87 34.41
C ARG A 460 -19.73 -17.96 33.74
N PRO A 461 -18.41 -18.13 34.00
CA PRO A 461 -17.38 -17.42 33.26
C PRO A 461 -17.33 -17.96 31.84
N SER A 462 -18.01 -17.28 30.92
CA SER A 462 -17.91 -17.51 29.49
C SER A 462 -16.55 -17.06 28.98
N ASP A 463 -15.87 -17.97 28.28
CA ASP A 463 -14.60 -17.77 27.61
C ASP A 463 -14.72 -16.61 26.59
N PRO A 464 -13.97 -15.50 26.72
CA PRO A 464 -14.21 -14.28 25.94
C PRO A 464 -13.81 -14.38 24.45
N TYR A 465 -13.46 -15.56 23.94
CA TYR A 465 -12.87 -15.71 22.59
C TYR A 465 -13.60 -16.63 21.62
N GLN A 466 -14.82 -17.12 21.92
CA GLN A 466 -15.64 -17.86 20.95
C GLN A 466 -16.85 -17.10 20.38
N GLY A 467 -16.84 -15.76 20.44
CA GLY A 467 -17.86 -14.91 19.82
C GLY A 467 -17.64 -14.63 18.34
N ARG A 468 -18.44 -15.28 17.47
CA ARG A 468 -18.84 -14.87 16.12
C ARG A 468 -17.73 -14.41 15.15
N ARG A 469 -17.13 -15.38 14.44
CA ARG A 469 -16.73 -15.16 13.04
C ARG A 469 -17.94 -15.44 12.15
N GLN A 470 -18.74 -14.40 11.92
CA GLN A 470 -19.75 -14.43 10.87
C GLN A 470 -19.04 -14.20 9.53
N ASP A 471 -19.26 -15.12 8.57
CA ASP A 471 -18.64 -15.12 7.25
C ASP A 471 -19.04 -13.83 6.48
N TYR A 472 -18.14 -12.85 6.42
CA TYR A 472 -18.25 -11.66 5.56
C TYR A 472 -18.01 -11.99 4.07
N LYS A 473 -18.41 -13.17 3.59
CA LYS A 473 -18.07 -13.67 2.25
C LYS A 473 -19.01 -13.19 1.13
N ASN A 474 -20.15 -12.57 1.47
CA ASN A 474 -21.10 -12.01 0.50
C ASN A 474 -21.21 -10.47 0.61
N ARG A 475 -20.09 -9.75 0.53
CA ARG A 475 -20.15 -8.35 0.07
C ARG A 475 -19.98 -8.37 -1.44
N ASP A 476 -21.08 -8.68 -2.11
CA ASP A 476 -21.21 -8.53 -3.56
C ASP A 476 -21.07 -7.04 -3.94
N ASN A 477 -20.66 -6.83 -5.19
CA ASN A 477 -20.34 -5.55 -5.81
C ASN A 477 -21.31 -4.44 -5.40
N PHE A 478 -20.76 -3.31 -4.95
CA PHE A 478 -21.52 -2.07 -4.89
C PHE A 478 -21.73 -1.60 -6.34
N ASP A 479 -22.93 -1.78 -6.87
CA ASP A 479 -23.31 -1.17 -8.14
C ASP A 479 -23.38 0.35 -7.92
N LEU A 480 -22.36 1.06 -8.39
CA LEU A 480 -22.31 2.52 -8.35
C LEU A 480 -23.05 3.04 -9.59
N GLU A 481 -24.24 3.57 -9.41
CA GLU A 481 -24.89 4.39 -10.43
C GLU A 481 -24.29 5.82 -10.39
N PHE A 482 -23.94 6.39 -11.54
CA PHE A 482 -23.58 7.79 -11.68
C PHE A 482 -24.59 8.53 -12.56
N PHE A 483 -24.94 9.76 -12.18
CA PHE A 483 -25.76 10.62 -13.02
C PHE A 483 -24.87 11.39 -13.99
N ASP A 484 -24.92 11.03 -15.27
CA ASP A 484 -24.12 11.71 -16.29
C ASP A 484 -24.81 13.02 -16.70
N MET A 485 -24.28 14.15 -16.24
CA MET A 485 -24.84 15.47 -16.55
C MET A 485 -24.80 15.82 -18.04
N LYS A 486 -23.93 15.19 -18.85
CA LYS A 486 -23.92 15.39 -20.30
C LYS A 486 -25.18 14.79 -20.95
N TRP A 487 -25.72 13.73 -20.38
CA TRP A 487 -26.82 12.95 -20.98
C TRP A 487 -28.11 12.96 -20.16
N GLY A 488 -28.10 13.49 -18.93
CA GLY A 488 -29.27 13.57 -18.06
C GLY A 488 -29.80 12.21 -17.59
N ILE A 489 -28.96 11.17 -17.59
CA ILE A 489 -29.36 9.79 -17.24
C ILE A 489 -28.45 9.18 -16.17
N TRP A 490 -29.04 8.32 -15.34
CA TRP A 490 -28.29 7.42 -14.46
C TRP A 490 -27.64 6.32 -15.30
N ARG A 491 -26.37 6.04 -15.04
CA ARG A 491 -25.59 4.99 -15.69
C ARG A 491 -24.92 4.13 -14.66
N GLU A 492 -24.93 2.82 -14.87
CA GLU A 492 -24.18 1.89 -14.04
C GLU A 492 -22.69 2.00 -14.37
N ALA A 493 -21.86 2.31 -13.38
CA ALA A 493 -20.41 2.25 -13.52
C ALA A 493 -19.88 1.01 -12.83
N VAL A 494 -19.45 0.04 -13.62
CA VAL A 494 -18.47 -0.94 -13.17
C VAL A 494 -17.17 -0.17 -12.91
N ILE A 495 -16.60 -0.31 -11.71
CA ILE A 495 -15.50 0.52 -11.16
C ILE A 495 -14.19 0.44 -12.00
N GLU A 496 -14.19 -0.25 -13.12
CA GLU A 496 -13.04 -0.44 -14.00
C GLU A 496 -12.92 0.61 -15.12
N THR A 497 -14.00 1.35 -15.47
CA THR A 497 -14.06 2.13 -16.73
C THR A 497 -14.09 3.66 -16.62
N ILE A 498 -13.94 4.28 -15.45
CA ILE A 498 -14.18 5.74 -15.31
C ILE A 498 -12.99 6.63 -15.76
N TYR A 499 -11.88 6.08 -16.30
CA TYR A 499 -10.72 6.89 -16.66
C TYR A 499 -10.09 6.56 -18.02
N GLY A 500 -10.31 7.45 -18.99
CA GLY A 500 -9.55 7.61 -20.22
C GLY A 500 -9.66 9.04 -20.75
N PRO A 501 -8.77 9.51 -21.65
CA PRO A 501 -9.00 10.72 -22.43
C PRO A 501 -10.28 10.57 -23.29
N PRO A 502 -10.82 11.64 -23.92
CA PRO A 502 -12.16 11.68 -24.50
C PRO A 502 -12.52 10.68 -25.63
N MET A 503 -11.71 9.65 -25.89
CA MET A 503 -11.88 8.74 -27.04
C MET A 503 -11.81 7.24 -26.76
N THR A 504 -11.68 6.78 -25.52
CA THR A 504 -11.70 5.32 -25.26
C THR A 504 -12.52 5.00 -24.02
N ILE A 505 -13.83 4.97 -24.19
CA ILE A 505 -14.69 4.08 -23.41
C ILE A 505 -15.35 3.18 -24.46
N ASP A 506 -15.02 1.91 -24.41
CA ASP A 506 -15.68 0.88 -25.21
C ASP A 506 -16.99 0.54 -24.48
N TRP A 507 -18.12 0.74 -25.16
CA TRP A 507 -19.45 0.59 -24.58
C TRP A 507 -20.06 -0.68 -25.15
N ASN A 508 -20.36 -1.66 -24.30
CA ASN A 508 -21.29 -2.72 -24.69
C ASN A 508 -22.70 -2.12 -24.73
N LEU A 509 -23.31 -2.14 -25.91
CA LEU A 509 -24.70 -1.77 -26.17
C LEU A 509 -25.69 -2.79 -25.58
#